data_AF-A0A0L0LEK6-F1
#
_entry.id   AF-A0A0L0LEK6-F1
#
_cell.length_a   1.000
_cell.length_b   1.000
_cell.length_c   1.000
_cell.angle_alpha   90.00
_cell.angle_beta   90.00
_cell.angle_gamma   90.00
#
_symmetry.space_group_name_H-M   'P 1'
#
loop_
_entity.id
_entity.type
_entity.pdbx_description
1 polymer ?
#
loop_
_entity_poly.entity_id
_entity_poly.type
_entity_poly.pdbx_seq_one_letter_code
_entity_poly.pdbx_strand_id
1 'polypeptide(L)'
;MRDLGVVALSIVIAIILAKTGALAGILTSTQEWTILGSLVAGIFFVSIFTAAPAGVVLFELAAANPIWEVALFGGIGALIGDLLIFRFIKDSISADIPEEERIEISQVVFVLE
;
A
#
# COMPACT_ATOMS: atom_id res chain seq x y z
N MET A 1 2.47 16.46 15.37
CA MET A 1 1.95 15.70 16.53
C MET A 1 0.90 14.67 16.11
N ARG A 2 -0.09 15.05 15.28
CA ARG A 2 -1.16 14.14 14.82
C ARG A 2 -0.64 12.94 14.01
N ASP A 3 0.33 13.15 13.12
CA ASP A 3 0.82 12.11 12.20
C ASP A 3 1.63 11.02 12.94
N LEU A 4 2.38 11.40 13.97
CA LEU A 4 3.07 10.49 14.89
C LEU A 4 2.08 9.57 15.65
N GLY A 5 0.91 10.09 16.02
CA GLY A 5 -0.14 9.30 16.67
C GLY A 5 -0.74 8.25 15.74
N VAL A 6 -0.93 8.59 14.46
CA VAL A 6 -1.45 7.65 13.44
C VAL A 6 -0.43 6.54 13.15
N VAL A 7 0.86 6.87 13.05
CA VAL A 7 1.93 5.87 12.88
C VAL A 7 2.06 4.96 14.11
N ALA A 8 2.01 5.51 15.32
CA ALA A 8 2.07 4.70 16.54
C ALA A 8 0.86 3.75 16.64
N LEU A 9 -0.34 4.23 16.30
CA LEU A 9 -1.55 3.42 16.31
C LEU A 9 -1.48 2.28 15.29
N SER A 10 -0.92 2.51 14.10
CA SER A 10 -0.81 1.46 13.09
C SER A 10 0.19 0.37 13.48
N ILE A 11 1.28 0.72 14.16
CA ILE A 11 2.24 -0.23 14.72
C ILE A 11 1.58 -1.09 15.80
N VAL A 12 0.77 -0.49 16.68
CA VAL A 12 0.03 -1.23 17.71
C VAL A 12 -0.96 -2.22 17.08
N ILE A 13 -1.72 -1.78 16.07
CA ILE A 13 -2.65 -2.64 15.33
C ILE A 13 -1.88 -3.79 14.65
N ALA A 14 -0.72 -3.51 14.04
CA ALA A 14 0.13 -4.53 13.43
C ALA A 14 0.58 -5.61 14.43
N ILE A 15 1.04 -5.19 15.62
CA ILE A 15 1.48 -6.11 16.67
C ILE A 15 0.32 -6.96 17.19
N ILE A 16 -0.87 -6.35 17.35
CA ILE A 16 -2.06 -7.08 17.78
C ILE A 16 -2.45 -8.13 16.73
N LEU A 17 -2.49 -7.77 15.45
CA LEU A 17 -2.78 -8.71 14.36
C LEU A 17 -1.74 -9.85 14.29
N ALA A 18 -0.45 -9.52 14.42
CA ALA A 18 0.65 -10.50 14.43
C ALA A 18 0.52 -11.49 15.59
N LYS A 19 0.20 -11.01 16.80
CA LYS A 19 0.11 -11.86 18.00
C LYS A 19 -1.18 -12.63 18.12
N THR A 20 -2.28 -12.15 17.55
CA THR A 20 -3.58 -12.83 17.66
C THR A 20 -3.70 -14.02 16.72
N GLY A 21 -2.85 -14.16 15.69
CA GLY A 21 -2.95 -15.25 14.72
C GLY A 21 -4.31 -15.30 14.01
N ALA A 22 -5.06 -14.20 14.05
CA ALA A 22 -6.37 -14.07 13.40
C ALA A 22 -6.26 -14.29 11.88
N LEU A 23 -5.10 -13.95 11.33
CA LEU A 23 -4.75 -14.18 9.93
C LEU A 23 -4.43 -15.67 9.68
N ALA A 24 -3.61 -16.31 10.53
CA ALA A 24 -3.29 -17.73 10.42
C ALA A 24 -4.55 -18.62 10.37
N GLY A 25 -5.55 -18.35 11.23
CA GLY A 25 -6.78 -19.14 11.27
C GLY A 25 -7.69 -19.00 10.04
N ILE A 26 -7.63 -17.88 9.32
CA ILE A 26 -8.42 -17.63 8.09
C ILE A 26 -7.66 -18.10 6.85
N LEU A 27 -6.33 -17.99 6.84
CA LEU A 27 -5.49 -18.25 5.67
C LEU A 27 -5.06 -19.71 5.48
N THR A 28 -5.09 -20.55 6.52
CA THR A 28 -4.76 -21.98 6.36
C THR A 28 -5.79 -22.78 5.55
N SER A 29 -6.93 -22.19 5.17
CA SER A 29 -8.03 -22.95 4.58
C SER A 29 -8.04 -23.01 3.04
N THR A 30 -7.31 -22.17 2.29
CA THR A 30 -7.34 -22.22 0.81
C THR A 30 -6.20 -21.44 0.15
N GLN A 31 -5.56 -22.04 -0.86
CA GLN A 31 -4.50 -21.41 -1.67
C GLN A 31 -4.98 -20.14 -2.43
N GLU A 32 -6.28 -20.04 -2.76
CA GLU A 32 -6.88 -18.84 -3.37
C GLU A 32 -6.81 -17.60 -2.48
N TRP A 33 -6.87 -17.78 -1.15
CA TRP A 33 -6.79 -16.67 -0.19
C TRP A 33 -5.38 -16.13 -0.07
N THR A 34 -4.37 -16.91 -0.45
CA THR A 34 -2.97 -16.47 -0.54
C THR A 34 -2.79 -15.45 -1.65
N ILE A 35 -3.37 -15.68 -2.83
CA ILE A 35 -3.23 -14.77 -3.98
C ILE A 35 -3.91 -13.43 -3.70
N LEU A 36 -5.17 -13.47 -3.25
CA LEU A 36 -5.91 -12.25 -2.92
C LEU A 36 -5.32 -11.53 -1.70
N GLY A 37 -4.92 -12.29 -0.67
CA GLY A 37 -4.32 -11.74 0.54
C GLY A 37 -2.99 -11.05 0.27
N SER A 38 -2.13 -11.65 -0.56
CA SER A 38 -0.84 -11.07 -0.94
C SER A 38 -1.02 -9.82 -1.79
N LEU A 39 -1.93 -9.83 -2.77
CA LEU A 39 -2.25 -8.65 -3.58
C LEU A 39 -2.73 -7.48 -2.72
N VAL A 40 -3.71 -7.71 -1.85
CA VAL A 40 -4.26 -6.66 -0.98
C VAL A 40 -3.21 -6.17 0.01
N ALA A 41 -2.47 -7.07 0.65
CA ALA A 41 -1.38 -6.69 1.55
C ALA A 41 -0.30 -5.89 0.82
N GLY A 42 0.01 -6.23 -0.44
CA GLY A 42 0.88 -5.45 -1.31
C GLY A 42 0.41 -4.01 -1.51
N ILE A 43 -0.87 -3.80 -1.83
CA ILE A 43 -1.45 -2.44 -2.00
C ILE A 43 -1.27 -1.63 -0.70
N PHE A 44 -1.55 -2.25 0.45
CA PHE A 44 -1.39 -1.61 1.75
C PHE A 44 0.06 -1.46 2.20
N PHE A 45 1.02 -2.15 1.58
CA PHE A 45 2.43 -2.07 1.96
C PHE A 45 3.08 -0.72 1.61
N VAL A 46 2.57 -0.04 0.58
CA VAL A 46 3.17 1.19 0.02
C VAL A 46 3.06 2.40 0.95
N SER A 47 2.02 2.46 1.78
CA SER A 47 1.80 3.59 2.68
C SER A 47 2.51 3.41 4.02
N ILE A 48 3.22 4.44 4.49
CA ILE A 48 3.90 4.48 5.80
C ILE A 48 2.96 4.08 6.96
N PHE A 49 1.67 4.43 6.85
CA PHE A 49 0.70 4.11 7.90
C PHE A 49 0.31 2.63 7.91
N THR A 50 0.42 1.92 6.79
CA THR A 50 -0.05 0.52 6.68
C THR A 50 1.08 -0.46 6.37
N ALA A 51 2.31 0.01 6.17
CA ALA A 51 3.49 -0.81 5.89
C ALA A 51 3.78 -1.85 6.99
N ALA A 52 3.72 -1.43 8.27
CA ALA A 52 3.96 -2.35 9.39
C ALA A 52 2.93 -3.49 9.46
N PRO A 53 1.60 -3.23 9.49
CA PRO A 53 0.62 -4.32 9.50
C PRO A 53 0.61 -5.13 8.20
N ALA A 54 0.80 -4.50 7.04
CA ALA A 54 0.87 -5.21 5.75
C ALA A 54 2.09 -6.12 5.64
N GLY A 55 3.24 -5.69 6.18
CA GLY A 55 4.47 -6.48 6.21
C GLY A 55 4.34 -7.73 7.07
N VAL A 56 3.66 -7.63 8.23
CA VAL A 56 3.32 -8.79 9.06
C VAL A 56 2.46 -9.79 8.27
N VAL A 57 1.41 -9.30 7.60
CA VAL A 57 0.53 -10.14 6.77
C VAL A 57 1.34 -10.86 5.69
N LEU A 58 2.12 -10.12 4.88
CA LEU A 58 2.95 -10.72 3.82
C LEU A 58 3.95 -11.75 4.35
N PHE A 59 4.57 -11.48 5.50
CA PHE A 59 5.48 -12.42 6.16
C PHE A 59 4.78 -13.72 6.55
N GLU A 60 3.58 -13.61 7.14
CA GLU A 60 2.80 -14.77 7.57
C GLU A 60 2.26 -15.58 6.37
N LEU A 61 1.85 -14.90 5.29
CA LEU A 61 1.50 -15.56 4.02
C LEU A 61 2.70 -16.31 3.44
N ALA A 62 3.87 -15.68 3.41
CA ALA A 62 5.09 -16.26 2.86
C ALA A 62 5.62 -17.44 3.70
N ALA A 63 5.32 -17.47 5.01
CA ALA A 63 5.65 -18.59 5.87
C ALA A 63 4.73 -19.81 5.63
N ALA A 64 3.48 -19.58 5.23
CA ALA A 64 2.48 -20.64 5.02
C ALA A 64 2.37 -21.12 3.55
N ASN A 65 2.93 -20.38 2.59
CA ASN A 65 2.75 -20.61 1.14
C ASN A 65 4.08 -20.46 0.38
N PRO A 66 4.12 -20.80 -0.93
CA PRO A 66 5.31 -20.59 -1.73
C PRO A 66 5.69 -19.10 -1.76
N ILE A 67 6.88 -18.78 -1.26
CA ILE A 67 7.38 -17.40 -1.14
C ILE A 67 7.30 -16.64 -2.47
N TRP A 68 7.53 -17.33 -3.59
CA TRP A 68 7.49 -16.72 -4.92
C TRP A 68 6.10 -16.24 -5.33
N GLU A 69 5.03 -16.94 -4.94
CA GLU A 69 3.64 -16.53 -5.24
C GLU A 69 3.32 -15.26 -4.47
N VAL A 70 3.60 -15.26 -3.17
CA VAL A 70 3.34 -14.13 -2.28
C VAL A 70 4.15 -12.90 -2.71
N ALA A 71 5.42 -13.08 -3.09
CA ALA A 71 6.25 -11.99 -3.59
C ALA A 71 5.76 -11.45 -4.93
N LEU A 72 5.31 -12.31 -5.86
CA LEU A 72 4.82 -11.88 -7.16
C LEU A 72 3.51 -11.08 -7.04
N PHE A 73 2.50 -11.66 -6.38
CA PHE A 73 1.20 -11.02 -6.22
C PHE A 73 1.25 -9.84 -5.25
N GLY A 74 2.04 -9.93 -4.18
CA GLY A 74 2.31 -8.81 -3.29
C GLY A 74 3.05 -7.66 -3.99
N GLY A 75 4.00 -7.97 -4.88
CA GLY A 75 4.67 -6.96 -5.71
C GLY A 75 3.71 -6.27 -6.69
N ILE A 76 2.84 -7.04 -7.36
CA ILE A 76 1.79 -6.47 -8.24
C ILE A 76 0.83 -5.58 -7.43
N GLY A 77 0.44 -6.03 -6.23
CA GLY A 77 -0.35 -5.24 -5.31
C GLY A 77 0.33 -3.91 -4.96
N ALA A 78 1.62 -3.94 -4.61
CA ALA A 78 2.39 -2.75 -4.30
C ALA A 78 2.48 -1.78 -5.49
N LEU A 79 2.72 -2.29 -6.71
CA LEU A 79 2.68 -1.47 -7.93
C LEU A 79 1.33 -0.76 -8.10
N ILE A 80 0.22 -1.47 -7.89
CA ILE A 80 -1.12 -0.88 -7.95
C ILE A 80 -1.30 0.18 -6.85
N GLY A 81 -0.80 -0.08 -5.64
CA GLY A 81 -0.80 0.86 -4.53
C GLY A 81 -0.06 2.16 -4.85
N ASP A 82 1.14 2.07 -5.41
CA ASP A 82 1.94 3.23 -5.86
C ASP A 82 1.18 4.07 -6.88
N LEU A 83 0.54 3.43 -7.88
CA LEU A 83 -0.25 4.13 -8.91
C LEU A 83 -1.50 4.81 -8.33
N LEU A 84 -2.17 4.16 -7.37
CA LEU A 84 -3.32 4.72 -6.66
C LEU A 84 -2.92 5.97 -5.87
N ILE A 85 -1.83 5.88 -5.11
CA ILE A 85 -1.29 7.00 -4.34
C ILE A 85 -0.87 8.13 -5.28
N PHE A 86 -0.17 7.82 -6.36
CA PHE A 86 0.24 8.83 -7.35
C PHE A 86 -0.96 9.55 -7.97
N ARG A 87 -2.03 8.81 -8.31
CA ARG A 87 -3.27 9.40 -8.84
C ARG A 87 -3.95 10.31 -7.80
N PHE A 88 -4.14 9.82 -6.57
CA PHE A 88 -4.79 10.59 -5.51
C PHE A 88 -4.01 11.85 -5.13
N ILE A 89 -2.68 11.76 -5.00
CA ILE A 89 -1.82 12.90 -4.71
C ILE A 89 -1.87 13.92 -5.85
N LYS A 90 -1.75 13.46 -7.11
CA LYS A 90 -1.82 14.35 -8.28
C LYS A 90 -3.15 15.08 -8.38
N ASP A 91 -4.27 14.40 -8.13
CA ASP A 91 -5.59 15.02 -8.17
C ASP A 91 -5.80 16.01 -7.01
N SER A 92 -5.24 15.75 -5.83
CA SER A 92 -5.30 16.68 -4.69
C SER A 92 -4.49 17.96 -4.91
N ILE A 93 -3.30 17.87 -5.52
CA ILE A 93 -2.46 19.04 -5.80
C ILE A 93 -3.07 19.87 -6.95
N SER A 94 -3.70 19.23 -7.93
CA SER A 94 -4.30 19.92 -9.09
C SER A 94 -5.55 20.74 -8.73
N ALA A 95 -6.19 20.44 -7.60
CA ALA A 95 -7.39 21.13 -7.13
C ALA A 95 -7.09 22.46 -6.41
N ASP A 96 -5.87 22.64 -5.90
CA ASP A 96 -5.44 23.83 -5.14
C ASP A 96 -4.64 24.84 -5.99
N ILE A 97 -4.46 24.59 -7.29
CA ILE A 97 -3.80 25.54 -8.19
C ILE A 97 -4.83 26.58 -8.64
N PRO A 98 -4.69 27.88 -8.29
CA PRO A 98 -5.50 28.93 -8.89
C PRO A 98 -5.29 28.94 -10.41
N GLU A 99 -6.39 29.07 -11.17
CA GLU A 99 -6.45 28.95 -12.63
C GLU A 99 -5.45 29.85 -13.40
N GLU A 100 -4.90 30.89 -12.76
CA GLU A 100 -4.01 31.90 -13.35
C GLU A 100 -2.57 31.42 -13.63
N GLU A 101 -2.03 30.43 -12.90
CA GLU A 101 -0.67 29.90 -13.15
C GLU A 101 -0.65 28.69 -14.12
N ARG A 102 -1.82 28.23 -14.55
CA ARG A 102 -1.99 27.04 -15.41
C ARG A 102 -1.46 27.23 -16.84
N ILE A 103 -1.23 28.47 -17.26
CA ILE A 103 -0.83 28.81 -18.65
C ILE A 103 0.70 28.79 -18.84
N GLU A 104 1.50 29.14 -17.83
CA GLU A 104 2.97 29.19 -17.99
C GLU A 104 3.62 27.79 -17.98
N ILE A 105 3.11 26.87 -17.16
CA ILE A 105 3.71 25.52 -17.03
C ILE A 105 3.43 24.65 -18.27
N SER A 106 2.29 24.85 -18.95
CA SER A 106 1.98 24.13 -20.19
C SER A 106 2.89 24.53 -21.36
N GLN A 107 3.45 25.74 -21.37
CA GLN A 107 4.38 26.19 -22.41
C GLN A 107 5.80 25.68 -22.16
N VAL A 108 6.25 25.61 -20.91
CA VAL A 108 7.60 25.13 -20.57
C VAL A 108 7.77 23.63 -20.86
N VAL A 109 6.73 22.82 -20.61
CA VAL A 109 6.79 21.37 -20.88
C VAL A 109 6.82 21.07 -22.39
N PHE A 110 6.13 21.86 -23.23
CA PHE A 110 6.11 21.66 -24.69
C PHE A 110 7.37 22.17 -25.41
N VAL A 111 8.20 23.01 -24.76
CA VAL A 111 9.48 23.48 -25.30
C VAL A 111 10.64 22.51 -24.99
N LEU A 112 10.40 21.52 -24.13
CA LEU A 112 11.40 20.52 -23.72
C LEU A 112 11.18 19.13 -24.34
N GLU A 113 10.16 18.95 -25.18
CA GLU A 113 9.99 17.83 -26.12
C GLU A 113 10.34 18.27 -27.56
#